data_AF-A0A7W9LKY6-F1
#
_entry.id   AF-A0A7W9LKY6-F1
#
_cell.length_a   1.000
_cell.length_b   1.000
_cell.length_c   1.000
_cell.angle_alpha   90.00
_cell.angle_beta   90.00
_cell.angle_gamma   90.00
#
_symmetry.space_group_name_H-M   'P 1'
#
loop_
_entity.id
_entity.type
_entity.pdbx_description
1 polymer ?
#
loop_
_entity_poly.entity_id
_entity_poly.type
_entity_poly.pdbx_seq_one_letter_code
_entity_poly.pdbx_strand_id
1 'polypeptide(L)'
;MTEDDRTEPLVLGPVRPSDGQDDTDRATPAWQRWGGLGAALVVGAVVGIVANNARNDAAEYGEVDLVRGTIDVEYGSPLSSNAQRLYVNLVNSGPREVEILAIDVDGFTTVTGDEGGDTVTAEPGEWVRVETNVEADCDTRPPGTLQVHVRTGSGEQNVVVAGQPGDDQLIWAWQGGCDSSAGTGVFIGDTRTIEADASGARIMLPVTNGAQEPLTVTAMETTTPGFAMQTDPLPVDVEAGGTVQVETLWTVTDCEAAARFSEATVAVNIHNESMDTRVSQPLDNPTLIELVRLAVRVCET
;
A
#
# COMPACT_ATOMS: atom_id res chain seq x y z
N MET A 1 -96.80 -6.46 52.67
CA MET A 1 -98.15 -6.72 52.15
C MET A 1 -98.90 -5.41 52.28
N THR A 2 -99.08 -4.63 51.21
CA THR A 2 -98.81 -4.98 49.79
C THR A 2 -98.50 -3.70 48.99
N GLU A 3 -97.92 -3.86 47.79
CA GLU A 3 -97.91 -2.91 46.67
C GLU A 3 -99.37 -2.65 46.17
N ASP A 4 -99.70 -1.77 45.21
CA ASP A 4 -98.99 -0.85 44.28
C ASP A 4 -99.95 0.38 44.05
N ASP A 5 -99.86 1.37 43.15
CA ASP A 5 -99.03 1.66 41.96
C ASP A 5 -98.96 3.20 41.68
N ARG A 6 -98.39 3.57 40.53
CA ARG A 6 -98.21 4.87 39.84
C ARG A 6 -99.43 5.78 39.71
N THR A 7 -99.12 7.07 39.50
CA THR A 7 -100.02 8.08 38.91
C THR A 7 -99.27 8.92 37.85
N GLU A 8 -99.70 8.83 36.59
CA GLU A 8 -99.40 9.78 35.49
C GLU A 8 -100.39 11.00 35.56
N PRO A 9 -100.33 12.12 34.76
CA PRO A 9 -99.71 12.27 33.41
C PRO A 9 -99.21 13.69 32.93
N LEU A 10 -98.78 13.78 31.65
CA LEU A 10 -98.78 14.93 30.67
C LEU A 10 -98.11 16.31 31.04
N VAL A 11 -97.14 16.94 30.33
CA VAL A 11 -97.01 17.38 28.89
C VAL A 11 -97.87 18.65 28.59
N LEU A 12 -97.42 19.80 27.98
CA LEU A 12 -96.32 20.13 27.04
C LEU A 12 -95.89 21.65 27.02
N GLY A 13 -94.59 21.98 27.04
CA GLY A 13 -93.97 23.21 26.43
C GLY A 13 -94.22 24.60 27.07
N PRO A 14 -93.71 25.74 26.50
CA PRO A 14 -92.75 25.94 25.39
C PRO A 14 -91.48 26.78 25.77
N VAL A 15 -90.72 27.28 24.79
CA VAL A 15 -89.36 27.90 24.91
C VAL A 15 -89.35 29.42 25.17
N ARG A 16 -88.32 29.93 25.90
CA ARG A 16 -87.78 31.30 25.78
C ARG A 16 -86.23 31.32 25.93
N PRO A 17 -85.50 32.35 25.45
CA PRO A 17 -84.04 32.28 25.23
C PRO A 17 -83.16 33.10 26.20
N SER A 18 -81.85 32.77 26.17
CA SER A 18 -80.65 33.62 26.40
C SER A 18 -80.63 34.66 27.53
N ASP A 19 -79.85 34.40 28.58
CA ASP A 19 -78.59 35.12 28.88
C ASP A 19 -77.87 34.46 30.08
N GLY A 20 -76.56 34.73 30.25
CA GLY A 20 -75.77 34.31 31.43
C GLY A 20 -74.58 33.39 31.13
N GLN A 21 -73.37 33.92 31.29
CA GLN A 21 -72.10 33.18 31.34
C GLN A 21 -71.72 32.91 32.80
N ASP A 22 -71.11 31.75 33.09
CA ASP A 22 -70.37 31.54 34.34
C ASP A 22 -69.25 30.49 34.13
N ASP A 23 -68.06 30.76 34.65
CA ASP A 23 -66.84 29.98 34.39
C ASP A 23 -66.62 28.85 35.42
N THR A 24 -66.15 27.67 34.97
CA THR A 24 -65.55 26.65 35.86
C THR A 24 -64.31 26.01 35.23
N ASP A 25 -63.25 26.80 35.13
CA ASP A 25 -61.94 26.36 34.68
C ASP A 25 -61.34 25.33 35.66
N ARG A 26 -61.12 24.08 35.20
CA ARG A 26 -60.58 23.00 36.03
C ARG A 26 -59.07 22.90 35.88
N ALA A 27 -58.34 23.61 36.73
CA ALA A 27 -56.88 23.56 36.78
C ALA A 27 -56.35 22.12 36.92
N THR A 28 -55.61 21.65 35.91
CA THR A 28 -54.96 20.33 35.92
C THR A 28 -53.64 20.39 36.71
N PRO A 29 -53.38 19.44 37.62
CA PRO A 29 -52.28 19.57 38.59
C PRO A 29 -50.91 19.33 37.93
N ALA A 30 -50.01 20.30 38.06
CA ALA A 30 -48.79 20.40 37.24
C ALA A 30 -47.80 19.21 37.33
N TRP A 31 -47.82 18.42 38.41
CA TRP A 31 -46.91 17.30 38.62
C TRP A 31 -46.98 16.22 37.51
N GLN A 32 -48.16 16.00 36.91
CA GLN A 32 -48.32 15.03 35.82
C GLN A 32 -47.52 15.38 34.56
N ARG A 33 -47.15 16.65 34.34
CA ARG A 33 -46.33 17.07 33.18
C ARG A 33 -44.85 16.68 33.30
N TRP A 34 -44.38 16.31 34.50
CA TRP A 34 -42.96 15.98 34.74
C TRP A 34 -42.67 14.48 34.72
N GLY A 35 -43.68 13.62 34.95
CA GLY A 35 -43.50 12.16 34.99
C GLY A 35 -42.97 11.56 33.67
N GLY A 36 -43.37 12.11 32.52
CA GLY A 36 -42.92 11.63 31.20
C GLY A 36 -41.43 11.90 30.91
N LEU A 37 -40.88 13.00 31.44
CA LEU A 37 -39.48 13.38 31.23
C LEU A 37 -38.50 12.42 31.93
N GLY A 38 -38.85 11.94 33.13
CA GLY A 38 -38.01 10.98 33.86
C GLY A 38 -37.88 9.63 33.16
N ALA A 39 -38.99 9.11 32.62
CA ALA A 39 -39.00 7.81 31.93
C ALA A 39 -38.14 7.82 30.65
N ALA A 40 -38.24 8.89 29.84
CA ALA A 40 -37.45 9.05 28.63
C ALA A 40 -35.93 9.10 28.93
N LEU A 41 -35.54 9.78 30.02
CA LEU A 41 -34.15 9.94 30.41
C LEU A 41 -33.53 8.61 30.88
N VAL A 42 -34.26 7.79 31.64
CA VAL A 42 -33.79 6.45 32.06
C VAL A 42 -33.63 5.50 30.86
N VAL A 43 -34.59 5.48 29.93
CA VAL A 43 -34.47 4.67 28.70
C VAL A 43 -33.30 5.15 27.84
N GLY A 44 -33.14 6.46 27.66
CA GLY A 44 -32.02 7.05 26.93
C GLY A 44 -30.66 6.74 27.55
N ALA A 45 -30.55 6.73 28.89
CA ALA A 45 -29.32 6.37 29.59
C ALA A 45 -28.96 4.89 29.40
N VAL A 46 -29.93 3.96 29.53
CA VAL A 46 -29.68 2.52 29.35
C VAL A 46 -29.30 2.20 27.89
N VAL A 47 -30.01 2.75 26.91
CA VAL A 47 -29.67 2.58 25.49
C VAL A 47 -28.31 3.23 25.17
N GLY A 48 -28.01 4.40 25.74
CA GLY A 48 -26.73 5.09 25.56
C GLY A 48 -25.54 4.29 26.10
N ILE A 49 -25.68 3.63 27.27
CA ILE A 49 -24.63 2.79 27.84
C ILE A 49 -24.36 1.57 26.94
N VAL A 50 -25.40 0.87 26.46
CA VAL A 50 -25.24 -0.28 25.57
C VAL A 50 -24.62 0.13 24.22
N ALA A 51 -25.07 1.24 23.63
CA ALA A 51 -24.52 1.77 22.39
C ALA A 51 -23.07 2.25 22.52
N ASN A 52 -22.67 2.77 23.69
CA ASN A 52 -21.31 3.22 23.93
C ASN A 52 -20.36 2.05 24.24
N ASN A 53 -20.80 1.02 24.97
CA ASN A 53 -19.98 -0.17 25.23
C ASN A 53 -19.73 -0.95 23.93
N ALA A 54 -20.78 -1.17 23.12
CA ALA A 54 -20.64 -1.80 21.80
C ALA A 54 -19.67 -1.04 20.85
N ARG A 55 -19.51 0.27 21.04
CA ARG A 55 -18.52 1.08 20.30
C ARG A 55 -17.09 0.95 20.82
N ASN A 56 -16.91 0.61 22.09
CA ASN A 56 -15.61 0.45 22.72
C ASN A 56 -15.09 -0.99 22.60
N ASP A 57 -15.97 -1.98 22.75
CA ASP A 57 -15.65 -3.39 22.52
C ASP A 57 -15.26 -3.63 21.05
N ALA A 58 -15.94 -2.95 20.10
CA ALA A 58 -15.63 -3.05 18.66
C ALA A 58 -14.22 -2.55 18.27
N ALA A 59 -13.55 -1.78 19.13
CA ALA A 59 -12.18 -1.33 18.89
C ALA A 59 -11.12 -2.40 19.26
N GLU A 60 -11.46 -3.34 20.16
CA GLU A 60 -10.50 -4.29 20.76
C GLU A 60 -10.50 -5.68 20.06
N TYR A 61 -11.36 -5.87 19.05
CA TYR A 61 -11.53 -7.15 18.32
C TYR A 61 -11.17 -7.10 16.82
N GLY A 62 -10.78 -5.93 16.28
CA GLY A 62 -10.54 -5.71 14.84
C GLY A 62 -9.12 -5.28 14.47
N GLU A 63 -8.18 -5.36 15.41
CA GLU A 63 -6.80 -4.87 15.26
C GLU A 63 -5.98 -5.78 14.32
N VAL A 64 -6.07 -5.48 13.01
CA VAL A 64 -5.21 -6.06 11.97
C VAL A 64 -3.99 -5.16 11.83
N ASP A 65 -2.83 -5.69 12.23
CA ASP A 65 -1.54 -5.05 12.06
C ASP A 65 -0.77 -5.78 10.96
N LEU A 66 -0.46 -5.05 9.88
CA LEU A 66 0.22 -5.55 8.68
C LEU A 66 1.44 -4.67 8.41
N VAL A 67 2.60 -5.29 8.25
CA VAL A 67 3.86 -4.61 7.91
C VAL A 67 4.30 -5.01 6.51
N ARG A 68 4.73 -4.02 5.71
CA ARG A 68 5.28 -4.25 4.37
C ARG A 68 6.77 -4.61 4.43
N GLY A 69 7.16 -5.60 3.63
CA GLY A 69 8.53 -5.97 3.31
C GLY A 69 8.96 -5.41 1.95
N THR A 70 9.60 -6.24 1.13
CA THR A 70 9.97 -5.88 -0.26
C THR A 70 8.77 -5.91 -1.20
N ILE A 71 8.89 -5.17 -2.30
CA ILE A 71 7.97 -5.21 -3.44
C ILE A 71 8.78 -5.63 -4.66
N ASP A 72 8.50 -6.81 -5.18
CA ASP A 72 9.15 -7.33 -6.39
C ASP A 72 8.26 -6.99 -7.60
N VAL A 73 8.85 -6.67 -8.75
CA VAL A 73 8.11 -6.30 -9.98
C VAL A 73 8.56 -7.15 -11.15
N GLU A 74 7.62 -7.82 -11.81
CA GLU A 74 7.86 -8.54 -13.06
C GLU A 74 7.21 -7.81 -14.25
N TYR A 75 8.03 -7.57 -15.28
CA TYR A 75 7.66 -6.90 -16.53
C TYR A 75 7.74 -7.91 -17.68
N GLY A 76 6.62 -8.26 -18.33
CA GLY A 76 6.68 -9.13 -19.51
C GLY A 76 5.36 -9.75 -20.00
N SER A 77 5.40 -10.25 -21.24
CA SER A 77 4.31 -11.03 -21.84
C SER A 77 4.03 -12.32 -21.04
N PRO A 78 2.76 -12.76 -20.90
CA PRO A 78 1.63 -12.50 -21.80
C PRO A 78 0.79 -11.25 -21.50
N LEU A 79 1.17 -10.44 -20.51
CA LEU A 79 0.48 -9.20 -20.16
C LEU A 79 0.49 -8.18 -21.33
N SER A 80 -0.44 -7.21 -21.31
CA SER A 80 -0.45 -6.05 -22.21
C SER A 80 0.86 -5.26 -22.08
N SER A 81 1.21 -4.46 -23.10
CA SER A 81 2.56 -3.85 -23.22
C SER A 81 3.00 -2.96 -22.06
N ASN A 82 2.06 -2.53 -21.21
CA ASN A 82 2.30 -1.62 -20.09
C ASN A 82 1.97 -2.29 -18.72
N ALA A 83 1.42 -3.51 -18.75
CA ALA A 83 0.96 -4.23 -17.58
C ALA A 83 2.11 -4.96 -16.89
N GLN A 84 2.13 -4.81 -15.57
CA GLN A 84 3.15 -5.31 -14.66
C GLN A 84 2.50 -6.27 -13.67
N ARG A 85 3.35 -7.08 -13.07
CA ARG A 85 2.98 -7.92 -11.95
C ARG A 85 3.73 -7.46 -10.71
N LEU A 86 2.99 -6.85 -9.77
CA LEU A 86 3.51 -6.51 -8.46
C LEU A 86 3.39 -7.71 -7.53
N TYR A 87 4.44 -7.95 -6.77
CA TYR A 87 4.47 -8.89 -5.67
C TYR A 87 4.78 -8.15 -4.38
N VAL A 88 3.77 -8.00 -3.52
CA VAL A 88 3.92 -7.32 -2.23
C VAL A 88 4.16 -8.37 -1.15
N ASN A 89 5.32 -8.30 -0.50
CA ASN A 89 5.60 -9.14 0.66
C ASN A 89 5.03 -8.44 1.92
N LEU A 90 4.16 -9.12 2.65
CA LEU A 90 3.48 -8.64 3.86
C LEU A 90 3.67 -9.63 5.01
N VAL A 91 3.74 -9.12 6.24
CA VAL A 91 3.64 -9.93 7.46
C VAL A 91 2.50 -9.42 8.34
N ASN A 92 1.71 -10.35 8.86
CA ASN A 92 0.67 -10.10 9.84
C ASN A 92 1.31 -10.09 11.24
N SER A 93 1.58 -8.91 11.79
CA SER A 93 2.04 -8.75 13.18
C SER A 93 0.89 -8.77 14.21
N GLY A 94 -0.36 -8.81 13.74
CA GLY A 94 -1.55 -8.97 14.57
C GLY A 94 -1.66 -10.36 15.22
N PRO A 95 -2.45 -10.49 16.31
CA PRO A 95 -2.54 -11.71 17.11
C PRO A 95 -3.44 -12.81 16.52
N ARG A 96 -3.93 -12.65 15.28
CA ARG A 96 -4.89 -13.55 14.62
C ARG A 96 -4.66 -13.58 13.11
N GLU A 97 -4.92 -14.74 12.51
CA GLU A 97 -4.99 -14.94 11.07
C GLU A 97 -5.91 -13.91 10.37
N VAL A 98 -5.50 -13.45 9.19
CA VAL A 98 -6.30 -12.62 8.28
C VAL A 98 -6.25 -13.18 6.86
N GLU A 99 -7.31 -12.99 6.09
CA GLU A 99 -7.36 -13.35 4.66
C GLU A 99 -7.23 -12.06 3.84
N ILE A 100 -6.19 -11.97 3.02
CA ILE A 100 -5.96 -10.83 2.12
C ILE A 100 -6.75 -11.07 0.84
N LEU A 101 -7.63 -10.13 0.49
CA LEU A 101 -8.53 -10.21 -0.66
C LEU A 101 -7.99 -9.48 -1.89
N ALA A 102 -7.41 -8.29 -1.68
CA ALA A 102 -6.83 -7.47 -2.73
C ALA A 102 -5.80 -6.49 -2.15
N ILE A 103 -4.95 -5.95 -3.03
CA ILE A 103 -4.08 -4.81 -2.74
C ILE A 103 -4.30 -3.75 -3.80
N ASP A 104 -4.66 -2.56 -3.35
CA ASP A 104 -4.80 -1.37 -4.16
C ASP A 104 -3.64 -0.41 -3.85
N VAL A 105 -3.13 0.25 -4.88
CA VAL A 105 -2.02 1.19 -4.75
C VAL A 105 -2.39 2.45 -5.53
N ASP A 106 -2.50 3.58 -4.84
CA ASP A 106 -2.68 4.89 -5.48
C ASP A 106 -1.55 5.11 -6.51
N GLY A 107 -1.90 5.50 -7.73
CA GLY A 107 -0.95 5.58 -8.85
C GLY A 107 -0.83 4.31 -9.70
N PHE A 108 -1.61 3.27 -9.42
CA PHE A 108 -1.75 2.09 -10.27
C PHE A 108 -3.22 1.77 -10.53
N THR A 109 -3.51 1.18 -11.69
CA THR A 109 -4.82 0.68 -12.08
C THR A 109 -4.77 -0.83 -12.30
N THR A 110 -5.57 -1.58 -11.55
CA THR A 110 -5.69 -3.05 -11.71
C THR A 110 -6.17 -3.41 -13.12
N VAL A 111 -5.50 -4.37 -13.76
CA VAL A 111 -5.80 -4.77 -15.15
C VAL A 111 -7.19 -5.40 -15.21
N THR A 112 -8.06 -4.89 -16.09
CA THR A 112 -9.46 -5.33 -16.17
C THR A 112 -9.59 -6.74 -16.74
N GLY A 113 -9.67 -7.72 -15.84
CA GLY A 113 -9.76 -9.15 -16.14
C GLY A 113 -9.36 -10.01 -14.95
N ASP A 114 -8.43 -9.51 -14.12
CA ASP A 114 -8.11 -10.09 -12.81
C ASP A 114 -8.98 -9.42 -11.74
N GLU A 115 -10.09 -10.08 -11.36
CA GLU A 115 -10.92 -9.68 -10.21
C GLU A 115 -10.24 -10.10 -8.88
N GLY A 116 -9.00 -9.63 -8.67
CA GLY A 116 -8.11 -10.04 -7.59
C GLY A 116 -7.28 -11.28 -7.92
N GLY A 117 -6.11 -11.41 -7.29
CA GLY A 117 -5.38 -12.68 -7.23
C GLY A 117 -6.07 -13.68 -6.29
N ASP A 118 -5.58 -14.92 -6.24
CA ASP A 118 -6.03 -15.91 -5.25
C ASP A 118 -5.93 -15.33 -3.82
N THR A 119 -6.96 -15.50 -3.00
CA THR A 119 -6.99 -14.91 -1.64
C THR A 119 -5.92 -15.54 -0.75
N VAL A 120 -5.12 -14.69 -0.09
CA VAL A 120 -3.92 -15.12 0.65
C VAL A 120 -4.16 -15.08 2.15
N THR A 121 -4.21 -16.24 2.79
CA THR A 121 -4.22 -16.36 4.25
C THR A 121 -2.86 -15.99 4.83
N ALA A 122 -2.83 -15.04 5.77
CA ALA A 122 -1.63 -14.59 6.48
C ALA A 122 -1.70 -14.97 7.97
N GLU A 123 -0.94 -15.99 8.36
CA GLU A 123 -0.80 -16.41 9.77
C GLU A 123 0.04 -15.39 10.59
N PRO A 124 -0.21 -15.25 11.90
CA PRO A 124 0.55 -14.35 12.78
C PRO A 124 2.07 -14.59 12.76
N GLY A 125 2.82 -13.58 12.33
CA GLY A 125 4.28 -13.59 12.24
C GLY A 125 4.85 -14.21 10.97
N GLU A 126 4.01 -14.72 10.05
CA GLU A 126 4.48 -15.32 8.79
C GLU A 126 4.48 -14.30 7.63
N TRP A 127 5.52 -14.37 6.79
CA TRP A 127 5.64 -13.57 5.57
C TRP A 127 4.88 -14.23 4.42
N VAL A 128 3.94 -13.50 3.82
CA VAL A 128 3.20 -13.90 2.62
C VAL A 128 3.50 -12.98 1.46
N ARG A 129 3.49 -13.52 0.24
CA ARG A 129 3.69 -12.78 -1.02
C ARG A 129 2.36 -12.71 -1.77
N VAL A 130 1.83 -11.51 -1.95
CA VAL A 130 0.55 -11.26 -2.62
C VAL A 130 0.81 -10.74 -4.03
N GLU A 131 0.22 -11.37 -5.04
CA GLU A 131 0.31 -10.97 -6.45
C GLU A 131 -0.84 -10.00 -6.82
N THR A 132 -0.53 -8.95 -7.59
CA THR A 132 -1.55 -8.13 -8.28
C THR A 132 -1.02 -7.67 -9.64
N ASN A 133 -1.86 -7.75 -10.68
CA ASN A 133 -1.51 -7.34 -12.04
C ASN A 133 -2.08 -5.94 -12.32
N VAL A 134 -1.21 -4.98 -12.63
CA VAL A 134 -1.52 -3.54 -12.69
C VAL A 134 -0.86 -2.85 -13.87
N GLU A 135 -1.50 -1.79 -14.38
CA GLU A 135 -0.86 -0.76 -15.21
C GLU A 135 -0.59 0.47 -14.33
N ALA A 136 0.46 1.25 -14.64
CA ALA A 136 0.80 2.44 -13.84
C ALA A 136 0.00 3.67 -14.33
N ASP A 137 -0.58 4.45 -13.42
CA ASP A 137 -1.25 5.72 -13.72
C ASP A 137 -0.24 6.86 -13.70
N CYS A 138 0.18 7.29 -14.88
CA CYS A 138 1.29 8.22 -15.05
C CYS A 138 0.94 9.68 -14.74
N ASP A 139 -0.35 9.99 -14.56
CA ASP A 139 -0.78 11.28 -14.03
C ASP A 139 -0.77 11.30 -12.48
N THR A 140 -0.65 10.14 -11.81
CA THR A 140 -0.73 9.99 -10.35
C THR A 140 0.49 9.27 -9.76
N ARG A 141 1.44 9.99 -9.17
CA ARG A 141 2.58 9.38 -8.44
C ARG A 141 2.13 8.70 -7.14
N PRO A 142 2.57 7.46 -6.82
CA PRO A 142 2.20 6.77 -5.58
C PRO A 142 2.72 7.48 -4.32
N PRO A 143 1.94 7.48 -3.21
CA PRO A 143 2.28 8.12 -1.94
C PRO A 143 3.22 7.28 -1.04
N GLY A 144 3.68 6.11 -1.51
CA GLY A 144 4.52 5.18 -0.73
C GLY A 144 3.75 4.28 0.25
N THR A 145 2.42 4.46 0.38
CA THR A 145 1.50 3.55 1.09
C THR A 145 0.71 2.71 0.10
N LEU A 146 0.16 1.58 0.56
CA LEU A 146 -0.81 0.75 -0.16
C LEU A 146 -2.03 0.44 0.72
N GLN A 147 -3.16 0.11 0.11
CA GLN A 147 -4.40 -0.27 0.79
C GLN A 147 -4.65 -1.76 0.62
N VAL A 148 -4.56 -2.52 1.71
CA VAL A 148 -4.88 -3.96 1.73
C VAL A 148 -6.35 -4.13 2.10
N HIS A 149 -7.11 -4.77 1.23
CA HIS A 149 -8.46 -5.23 1.53
C HIS A 149 -8.35 -6.60 2.23
N VAL A 150 -8.85 -6.72 3.47
CA VAL A 150 -8.75 -7.95 4.28
C VAL A 150 -10.10 -8.43 4.78
N ARG A 151 -10.26 -9.74 4.90
CA ARG A 151 -11.32 -10.41 5.65
C ARG A 151 -10.78 -10.94 6.97
N THR A 152 -11.59 -10.79 8.00
CA THR A 152 -11.34 -11.23 9.37
C THR A 152 -12.55 -11.99 9.90
N GLY A 153 -12.42 -12.67 11.04
CA GLY A 153 -13.56 -13.31 11.71
C GLY A 153 -14.68 -12.35 12.16
N SER A 154 -14.46 -11.03 12.11
CA SER A 154 -15.45 -9.97 12.41
C SER A 154 -16.03 -9.30 11.16
N GLY A 155 -15.47 -9.53 9.97
CA GLY A 155 -15.90 -8.93 8.70
C GLY A 155 -14.75 -8.47 7.81
N GLU A 156 -15.08 -7.73 6.75
CA GLU A 156 -14.12 -7.17 5.79
C GLU A 156 -13.79 -5.71 6.14
N GLN A 157 -12.53 -5.31 5.97
CA GLN A 157 -12.04 -3.95 6.21
C GLN A 157 -10.80 -3.62 5.37
N ASN A 158 -10.50 -2.33 5.22
CA ASN A 158 -9.34 -1.84 4.46
C ASN A 158 -8.27 -1.30 5.41
N VAL A 159 -7.04 -1.78 5.27
CA VAL A 159 -5.88 -1.39 6.10
C VAL A 159 -4.89 -0.62 5.23
N VAL A 160 -4.49 0.57 5.66
CA VAL A 160 -3.42 1.32 4.97
C VAL A 160 -2.07 0.92 5.54
N VAL A 161 -1.22 0.31 4.70
CA VAL A 161 0.11 -0.17 5.09
C VAL A 161 1.17 0.75 4.47
N ALA A 162 2.06 1.26 5.32
CA ALA A 162 3.20 2.08 4.91
C ALA A 162 4.45 1.22 4.64
N GLY A 163 5.33 1.73 3.78
CA GLY A 163 6.70 1.22 3.67
C GLY A 163 7.57 1.59 4.87
N GLN A 164 8.80 1.07 4.88
CA GLN A 164 9.83 1.50 5.82
C GLN A 164 10.28 2.95 5.51
N PRO A 165 10.87 3.70 6.46
CA PRO A 165 11.41 5.02 6.17
C PRO A 165 12.51 4.96 5.10
N GLY A 166 12.28 5.63 3.95
CA GLY A 166 13.18 5.56 2.78
C GLY A 166 12.86 4.44 1.77
N ASP A 167 11.70 3.79 1.91
CA ASP A 167 11.24 2.74 1.00
C ASP A 167 10.52 3.31 -0.24
N ASP A 168 11.31 3.65 -1.25
CA ASP A 168 10.84 4.15 -2.56
C ASP A 168 10.42 3.04 -3.54
N GLN A 169 10.31 1.76 -3.13
CA GLN A 169 10.06 0.63 -4.06
C GLN A 169 8.77 0.80 -4.90
N LEU A 170 7.68 1.32 -4.31
CA LEU A 170 6.45 1.63 -5.07
C LEU A 170 6.66 2.72 -6.12
N ILE A 171 7.54 3.69 -5.86
CA ILE A 171 7.82 4.80 -6.77
C ILE A 171 8.69 4.28 -7.94
N TRP A 172 9.66 3.41 -7.67
CA TRP A 172 10.45 2.77 -8.73
C TRP A 172 9.62 1.83 -9.61
N ALA A 173 8.71 1.06 -9.00
CA ALA A 173 7.75 0.23 -9.73
C ALA A 173 6.89 1.08 -10.68
N TRP A 174 6.32 2.17 -10.15
CA TRP A 174 5.51 3.13 -10.92
C TRP A 174 6.29 3.79 -12.05
N GLN A 175 7.54 4.22 -11.79
CA GLN A 175 8.43 4.77 -12.82
C GLN A 175 8.69 3.75 -13.93
N GLY A 176 9.12 2.53 -13.62
CA GLY A 176 9.33 1.49 -14.62
C GLY A 176 8.06 1.11 -15.41
N GLY A 177 6.90 1.21 -14.78
CA GLY A 177 5.59 1.03 -15.41
C GLY A 177 5.21 2.15 -16.37
N CYS A 178 5.41 3.41 -15.98
CA CYS A 178 5.08 4.58 -16.80
C CYS A 178 6.07 4.81 -17.93
N ASP A 179 7.35 4.56 -17.66
CA ASP A 179 8.39 4.58 -18.67
C ASP A 179 8.27 3.39 -19.64
N SER A 180 7.40 2.39 -19.42
CA SER A 180 7.35 1.13 -20.20
C SER A 180 7.14 1.26 -21.71
N SER A 181 6.71 2.42 -22.22
CA SER A 181 6.69 2.72 -23.66
C SER A 181 8.08 3.06 -24.26
N ALA A 182 9.11 3.22 -23.41
CA ALA A 182 10.52 3.47 -23.75
C ALA A 182 11.54 2.74 -22.85
N GLY A 183 11.08 2.12 -21.74
CA GLY A 183 11.91 1.76 -20.59
C GLY A 183 12.46 2.99 -19.85
N THR A 184 13.12 2.79 -18.71
CA THR A 184 13.89 3.83 -17.98
C THR A 184 15.15 4.29 -18.74
N GLY A 185 15.19 4.10 -20.06
CA GLY A 185 16.33 4.31 -20.95
C GLY A 185 17.45 3.28 -20.80
N VAL A 186 17.90 2.95 -19.58
CA VAL A 186 19.23 2.33 -19.41
C VAL A 186 19.21 0.86 -19.02
N PHE A 187 19.96 0.06 -19.79
CA PHE A 187 20.23 -1.36 -19.55
C PHE A 187 21.74 -1.61 -19.42
N ILE A 188 22.14 -2.52 -18.54
CA ILE A 188 23.50 -3.08 -18.51
C ILE A 188 23.52 -4.38 -19.34
N GLY A 189 24.41 -4.46 -20.34
CA GLY A 189 24.57 -5.63 -21.20
C GLY A 189 25.59 -6.66 -20.67
N ASP A 190 25.80 -7.74 -21.43
CA ASP A 190 26.78 -8.80 -21.16
C ASP A 190 28.15 -8.21 -20.76
N THR A 191 28.58 -8.46 -19.53
CA THR A 191 29.78 -7.81 -18.98
C THR A 191 31.07 -8.50 -19.42
N ARG A 192 32.21 -7.83 -19.22
CA ARG A 192 33.51 -8.47 -19.45
C ARG A 192 34.59 -7.97 -18.50
N THR A 193 35.05 -8.87 -17.61
CA THR A 193 36.30 -8.69 -16.87
C THR A 193 37.48 -8.47 -17.83
N ILE A 194 38.23 -7.39 -17.62
CA ILE A 194 39.44 -7.02 -18.39
C ILE A 194 40.69 -7.57 -17.69
N GLU A 195 40.81 -7.29 -16.40
CA GLU A 195 41.87 -7.79 -15.51
C GLU A 195 41.32 -7.96 -14.10
N ALA A 196 41.85 -8.90 -13.32
CA ALA A 196 41.50 -9.06 -11.92
C ALA A 196 42.67 -9.67 -11.13
N ASP A 197 43.05 -9.03 -10.02
CA ASP A 197 44.07 -9.49 -9.09
C ASP A 197 43.64 -9.21 -7.63
N ALA A 198 44.58 -9.11 -6.69
CA ALA A 198 44.28 -8.84 -5.28
C ALA A 198 44.13 -7.34 -4.94
N SER A 199 44.33 -6.44 -5.91
CA SER A 199 44.07 -5.00 -5.78
C SER A 199 42.67 -4.61 -6.25
N GLY A 200 42.08 -5.39 -7.16
CA GLY A 200 40.71 -5.20 -7.64
C GLY A 200 40.36 -6.07 -8.85
N ALA A 201 39.16 -5.88 -9.39
CA ALA A 201 38.72 -6.39 -10.69
C ALA A 201 38.25 -5.25 -11.58
N ARG A 202 38.84 -5.11 -12.77
CA ARG A 202 38.40 -4.17 -13.80
C ARG A 202 37.36 -4.85 -14.69
N ILE A 203 36.14 -4.35 -14.69
CA ILE A 203 35.01 -4.92 -15.44
C ILE A 203 34.47 -3.88 -16.42
N MET A 204 34.31 -4.29 -17.67
CA MET A 204 33.63 -3.52 -18.71
C MET A 204 32.11 -3.74 -18.59
N LEU A 205 31.37 -2.65 -18.42
CA LEU A 205 29.90 -2.65 -18.44
C LEU A 205 29.42 -1.97 -19.74
N PRO A 206 28.76 -2.71 -20.65
CA PRO A 206 28.03 -2.10 -21.76
C PRO A 206 26.80 -1.38 -21.19
N VAL A 207 26.70 -0.07 -21.40
CA VAL A 207 25.53 0.73 -20.98
C VAL A 207 24.76 1.11 -22.24
N THR A 208 23.55 0.56 -22.38
CA THR A 208 22.70 0.73 -23.56
C THR A 208 21.54 1.66 -23.25
N ASN A 209 21.33 2.68 -24.10
CA ASN A 209 20.14 3.51 -24.10
C ASN A 209 19.09 2.91 -25.06
N GLY A 210 18.00 2.38 -24.52
CA GLY A 210 16.82 1.91 -25.24
C GLY A 210 15.71 2.96 -25.42
N ALA A 211 15.85 4.17 -24.85
CA ALA A 211 14.90 5.26 -25.05
C ALA A 211 15.03 5.88 -26.47
N GLN A 212 14.03 6.67 -26.84
CA GLN A 212 13.95 7.36 -28.14
C GLN A 212 14.74 8.69 -28.16
N GLU A 213 15.24 9.15 -27.02
CA GLU A 213 16.00 10.39 -26.84
C GLU A 213 17.37 10.09 -26.21
N PRO A 214 18.40 10.91 -26.47
CA PRO A 214 19.71 10.75 -25.84
C PRO A 214 19.64 11.03 -24.33
N LEU A 215 20.53 10.40 -23.57
CA LEU A 215 20.65 10.59 -22.12
C LEU A 215 22.11 10.71 -21.69
N THR A 216 22.36 11.39 -20.57
CA THR A 216 23.70 11.47 -19.95
C THR A 216 23.72 10.61 -18.70
N VAL A 217 24.60 9.60 -18.64
CA VAL A 217 24.87 8.88 -17.40
C VAL A 217 25.83 9.71 -16.55
N THR A 218 25.39 10.13 -15.37
CA THR A 218 26.10 11.10 -14.51
C THR A 218 26.86 10.44 -13.36
N ALA A 219 26.38 9.31 -12.87
CA ALA A 219 27.06 8.46 -11.88
C ALA A 219 26.73 6.98 -12.11
N MET A 220 27.66 6.09 -11.77
CA MET A 220 27.38 4.66 -11.61
C MET A 220 28.05 4.19 -10.33
N GLU A 221 27.28 3.57 -9.45
CA GLU A 221 27.67 3.17 -8.11
C GLU A 221 27.24 1.72 -7.87
N THR A 222 28.04 0.92 -7.14
CA THR A 222 27.60 -0.42 -6.75
C THR A 222 26.74 -0.36 -5.49
N THR A 223 25.69 -1.19 -5.46
CA THR A 223 24.88 -1.51 -4.28
C THR A 223 25.19 -2.90 -3.70
N THR A 224 26.22 -3.58 -4.23
CA THR A 224 26.65 -4.93 -3.80
C THR A 224 27.36 -4.87 -2.42
N PRO A 225 26.88 -5.59 -1.39
CA PRO A 225 27.48 -5.55 -0.05
C PRO A 225 28.96 -5.97 -0.01
N GLY A 226 29.78 -5.16 0.67
CA GLY A 226 31.21 -5.44 0.90
C GLY A 226 32.15 -5.05 -0.23
N PHE A 227 31.64 -4.44 -1.31
CA PHE A 227 32.44 -3.91 -2.41
C PHE A 227 32.33 -2.38 -2.50
N ALA A 228 33.32 -1.76 -3.16
CA ALA A 228 33.22 -0.43 -3.72
C ALA A 228 33.62 -0.47 -5.20
N MET A 229 32.90 0.32 -6.00
CA MET A 229 33.10 0.47 -7.44
C MET A 229 33.51 1.90 -7.76
N GLN A 230 34.55 2.07 -8.55
CA GLN A 230 34.93 3.32 -9.20
C GLN A 230 34.64 3.20 -10.70
N THR A 231 34.31 4.29 -11.38
CA THR A 231 33.81 4.27 -12.76
C THR A 231 34.49 5.35 -13.61
N ASP A 232 34.95 4.99 -14.81
CA ASP A 232 35.65 5.87 -15.75
C ASP A 232 35.30 5.48 -17.21
N PRO A 233 34.98 6.42 -18.12
CA PRO A 233 34.70 7.84 -17.89
C PRO A 233 33.26 8.07 -17.41
N LEU A 234 33.09 9.08 -16.55
CA LEU A 234 31.80 9.71 -16.24
C LEU A 234 31.95 11.23 -16.10
N PRO A 235 30.93 12.04 -16.47
CA PRO A 235 29.70 11.63 -17.13
C PRO A 235 29.93 11.13 -18.56
N VAL A 236 28.98 10.36 -19.11
CA VAL A 236 29.02 9.87 -20.49
C VAL A 236 27.65 10.00 -21.16
N ASP A 237 27.63 10.54 -22.38
CA ASP A 237 26.43 10.69 -23.19
C ASP A 237 26.15 9.41 -24.00
N VAL A 238 24.88 8.99 -24.04
CA VAL A 238 24.43 7.76 -24.70
C VAL A 238 23.27 8.10 -25.64
N GLU A 239 23.57 8.10 -26.94
CA GLU A 239 22.60 8.32 -28.02
C GLU A 239 21.40 7.36 -27.96
N ALA A 240 20.25 7.78 -28.47
CA ALA A 240 19.04 6.95 -28.56
C ALA A 240 19.31 5.64 -29.33
N GLY A 241 18.99 4.48 -28.74
CA GLY A 241 19.32 3.16 -29.29
C GLY A 241 20.81 2.79 -29.26
N GLY A 242 21.66 3.62 -28.65
CA GLY A 242 23.12 3.45 -28.61
C GLY A 242 23.62 2.63 -27.42
N THR A 243 24.88 2.18 -27.51
CA THR A 243 25.58 1.51 -26.40
C THR A 243 26.98 2.10 -26.23
N VAL A 244 27.32 2.53 -25.02
CA VAL A 244 28.69 2.90 -24.62
C VAL A 244 29.33 1.78 -23.79
N GLN A 245 30.65 1.77 -23.72
CA GLN A 245 31.41 0.83 -22.88
C GLN A 245 32.03 1.63 -21.74
N VAL A 246 31.59 1.35 -20.51
CA VAL A 246 32.06 2.05 -19.31
C VAL A 246 32.99 1.11 -18.53
N GLU A 247 34.14 1.62 -18.09
CA GLU A 247 35.09 0.85 -17.30
C GLU A 247 34.80 1.02 -15.81
N THR A 248 34.74 -0.09 -15.07
CA THR A 248 34.55 -0.09 -13.63
C THR A 248 35.69 -0.82 -12.92
N LEU A 249 36.20 -0.24 -11.83
CA LEU A 249 37.16 -0.88 -10.94
C LEU A 249 36.47 -1.25 -9.63
N TRP A 250 36.35 -2.56 -9.41
CA TRP A 250 35.74 -3.16 -8.23
C TRP A 250 36.82 -3.52 -7.21
N THR A 251 36.55 -3.21 -5.94
CA THR A 251 37.46 -3.41 -4.81
C THR A 251 36.66 -3.94 -3.61
N VAL A 252 37.26 -4.78 -2.77
CA VAL A 252 36.61 -5.27 -1.54
C VAL A 252 36.86 -4.25 -0.43
N THR A 253 35.79 -3.87 0.28
CA THR A 253 35.83 -2.90 1.40
C THR A 253 35.49 -3.55 2.74
N ASP A 254 34.70 -4.62 2.74
CA ASP A 254 34.35 -5.40 3.95
C ASP A 254 34.23 -6.89 3.58
N CYS A 255 35.11 -7.72 4.15
CA CYS A 255 35.15 -9.15 3.90
C CYS A 255 34.00 -9.95 4.53
N GLU A 256 33.38 -9.46 5.60
CA GLU A 256 32.22 -10.13 6.22
C GLU A 256 30.95 -9.88 5.40
N ALA A 257 30.81 -8.68 4.83
CA ALA A 257 29.75 -8.35 3.88
C ALA A 257 29.97 -9.02 2.50
N ALA A 258 31.20 -9.00 1.98
CA ALA A 258 31.55 -9.65 0.71
C ALA A 258 31.53 -11.19 0.76
N ALA A 259 31.43 -11.78 1.95
CA ALA A 259 31.14 -13.21 2.14
C ALA A 259 29.63 -13.55 2.20
N ARG A 260 28.74 -12.54 2.13
CA ARG A 260 27.28 -12.69 2.33
C ARG A 260 26.41 -12.16 1.18
N PHE A 261 26.97 -11.49 0.18
CA PHE A 261 26.17 -11.05 -0.97
C PHE A 261 25.64 -12.25 -1.77
N SER A 262 24.34 -12.22 -2.09
CA SER A 262 23.66 -13.17 -2.99
C SER A 262 23.59 -12.66 -4.43
N GLU A 263 23.60 -11.34 -4.59
CA GLU A 263 23.30 -10.60 -5.81
C GLU A 263 24.27 -9.43 -5.97
N ALA A 264 24.54 -9.04 -7.21
CA ALA A 264 25.39 -7.91 -7.55
C ALA A 264 24.59 -6.90 -8.37
N THR A 265 24.60 -5.64 -7.94
CA THR A 265 23.76 -4.58 -8.51
C THR A 265 24.55 -3.28 -8.68
N VAL A 266 24.19 -2.53 -9.71
CA VAL A 266 24.71 -1.19 -9.99
C VAL A 266 23.56 -0.21 -10.13
N ALA A 267 23.61 0.86 -9.35
CA ALA A 267 22.73 1.99 -9.51
C ALA A 267 23.36 2.98 -10.50
N VAL A 268 22.59 3.35 -11.52
CA VAL A 268 22.94 4.30 -12.57
C VAL A 268 22.14 5.58 -12.37
N ASN A 269 22.81 6.72 -12.20
CA ASN A 269 22.18 8.02 -12.24
C ASN A 269 22.17 8.53 -13.68
N ILE A 270 21.01 8.99 -14.14
CA ILE A 270 20.70 9.38 -15.51
C ILE A 270 20.18 10.82 -15.47
N HIS A 271 20.65 11.66 -16.38
CA HIS A 271 20.13 12.99 -16.63
C HIS A 271 19.55 13.06 -18.05
N ASN A 272 18.38 13.68 -18.19
CA ASN A 272 17.82 14.13 -19.47
C ASN A 272 17.24 15.54 -19.31
N GLU A 273 16.78 16.20 -20.39
CA GLU A 273 16.30 17.58 -20.34
C GLU A 273 15.08 17.81 -19.41
N SER A 274 14.41 16.74 -18.95
CA SER A 274 13.22 16.79 -18.11
C SER A 274 13.42 16.34 -16.66
N MET A 275 14.40 15.45 -16.38
CA MET A 275 14.52 14.80 -15.06
C MET A 275 15.92 14.23 -14.77
N ASP A 276 16.27 14.17 -13.48
CA ASP A 276 17.31 13.30 -12.92
C ASP A 276 16.67 12.01 -12.38
N THR A 277 17.09 10.84 -12.87
CA THR A 277 16.55 9.53 -12.49
C THR A 277 17.67 8.60 -12.00
N ARG A 278 17.37 7.69 -11.06
CA ARG A 278 18.30 6.64 -10.60
C ARG A 278 17.69 5.26 -10.82
N VAL A 279 18.40 4.39 -11.50
CA VAL A 279 17.94 3.05 -11.90
C VAL A 279 18.92 2.00 -11.38
N SER A 280 18.43 1.03 -10.60
CA SER A 280 19.22 -0.13 -10.18
C SER A 280 19.11 -1.24 -11.20
N GLN A 281 20.25 -1.70 -11.73
CA GLN A 281 20.35 -2.79 -12.69
C GLN A 281 21.10 -3.99 -12.05
N PRO A 282 20.58 -5.22 -12.16
CA PRO A 282 21.31 -6.42 -11.73
C PRO A 282 22.47 -6.70 -12.71
N LEU A 283 23.56 -7.25 -12.19
CA LEU A 283 24.70 -7.70 -13.00
C LEU A 283 24.60 -9.20 -13.31
N ASP A 284 25.32 -9.59 -14.35
CA ASP A 284 25.27 -10.93 -14.90
C ASP A 284 26.03 -11.98 -14.06
N ASN A 285 25.75 -13.25 -14.33
CA ASN A 285 26.45 -14.38 -13.70
C ASN A 285 27.99 -14.33 -13.88
N PRO A 286 28.54 -13.94 -15.05
CA PRO A 286 29.96 -13.63 -15.20
C PRO A 286 30.53 -12.64 -14.16
N THR A 287 29.85 -11.52 -13.90
CA THR A 287 30.29 -10.54 -12.88
C THR A 287 30.22 -11.14 -11.48
N LEU A 288 29.08 -11.73 -11.12
CA LEU A 288 28.88 -12.40 -9.83
C LEU A 288 30.04 -13.38 -9.51
N ILE A 289 30.42 -14.20 -10.49
CA ILE A 289 31.51 -15.17 -10.36
C ILE A 289 32.88 -14.50 -10.13
N GLU A 290 33.18 -13.38 -10.81
CA GLU A 290 34.46 -12.68 -10.58
C GLU A 290 34.48 -11.85 -9.30
N LEU A 291 33.34 -11.31 -8.85
CA LEU A 291 33.24 -10.67 -7.53
C LEU A 291 33.45 -11.69 -6.39
N VAL A 292 32.89 -12.90 -6.50
CA VAL A 292 33.18 -14.00 -5.55
C VAL A 292 34.66 -14.37 -5.57
N ARG A 293 35.29 -14.46 -6.75
CA ARG A 293 36.74 -14.72 -6.86
C ARG A 293 37.59 -13.61 -6.26
N LEU A 294 37.19 -12.34 -6.45
CA LEU A 294 37.86 -11.19 -5.87
C LEU A 294 37.77 -11.21 -4.34
N ALA A 295 36.57 -11.47 -3.78
CA ALA A 295 36.39 -11.63 -2.34
C ALA A 295 37.30 -12.72 -1.78
N VAL A 296 37.29 -13.94 -2.34
CA VAL A 296 38.20 -15.03 -1.93
C VAL A 296 39.67 -14.61 -2.02
N ARG A 297 40.08 -13.97 -3.11
CA ARG A 297 41.48 -13.56 -3.37
C ARG A 297 41.99 -12.43 -2.46
N VAL A 298 41.09 -11.66 -1.83
CA VAL A 298 41.45 -10.55 -0.91
C VAL A 298 41.22 -10.92 0.56
N CYS A 299 40.27 -11.80 0.86
CA CYS A 299 39.84 -12.10 2.23
C CYS A 299 40.39 -13.41 2.80
N GLU A 300 40.94 -14.32 1.97
CA GLU A 300 41.56 -15.57 2.41
C GLU A 300 43.12 -15.54 2.40
N THR A 301 43.71 -14.34 2.32
CA THR A 301 45.19 -14.10 2.27
C THR A 301 45.75 -13.51 3.55
#